data_AF-A0A285NQQ0-F1
#
_entry.id   AF-A0A285NQQ0-F1
#
_cell.length_a   1.000
_cell.length_b   1.000
_cell.length_c   1.000
_cell.angle_alpha   90.00
_cell.angle_beta   90.00
_cell.angle_gamma   90.00
#
_symmetry.space_group_name_H-M   'P 1'
#
loop_
_entity.id
_entity.type
_entity.pdbx_description
1 polymer ?
#
loop_
_entity_poly.entity_id
_entity_poly.type
_entity_poly.pdbx_seq_one_letter_code
_entity_poly.pdbx_strand_id
1 'polypeptide(L)' 'MTGPAKREDLDHKPENAGKVGEQNKQLNEKGEHKRAPANPDPRQS' A
#
# COMPACT_ATOMS: atom_id res chain seq x y z
N MET A 1 -16.01 -16.24 -5.51
CA MET A 1 -15.22 -16.72 -4.36
C MET A 1 -13.89 -15.97 -4.35
N THR A 2 -13.80 -14.85 -3.64
CA THR A 2 -12.51 -14.20 -3.39
C THR A 2 -12.02 -14.68 -2.04
N GLY A 3 -11.16 -15.71 -2.04
CA GLY A 3 -10.49 -16.18 -0.83
C GLY A 3 -9.62 -15.07 -0.22
N PRO A 4 -9.11 -15.24 1.02
CA PRO A 4 -8.22 -14.26 1.61
C PRO A 4 -7.06 -14.02 0.65
N ALA A 5 -6.89 -12.77 0.22
CA ALA A 5 -5.74 -12.37 -0.58
C ALA A 5 -4.49 -12.64 0.28
N LYS A 6 -3.87 -13.80 0.07
CA LYS A 6 -2.64 -14.18 0.74
C LYS A 6 -1.57 -13.25 0.21
N ARG A 7 -1.38 -12.14 0.91
CA ARG A 7 -0.31 -11.18 0.69
C ARG A 7 0.97 -11.79 1.25
N GLU A 8 1.58 -12.65 0.46
CA GLU A 8 2.85 -13.31 0.81
C GLU A 8 3.95 -12.29 1.09
N ASP A 9 3.85 -11.08 0.54
CA ASP A 9 4.71 -9.92 0.80
C ASP A 9 4.62 -9.38 2.24
N LEU A 10 3.53 -9.68 2.94
CA LEU A 10 3.32 -9.31 4.35
C LEU A 10 3.64 -10.42 5.33
N ASP A 11 3.95 -11.62 4.86
CA ASP A 11 4.43 -12.67 5.74
C ASP A 11 5.83 -12.28 6.26
N HIS A 12 6.08 -12.52 7.55
CA HIS A 12 7.37 -12.26 8.19
C HIS A 12 8.42 -13.32 7.83
N LYS A 13 8.68 -13.49 6.53
CA LYS A 13 9.72 -14.36 6.00
C LYS A 13 11.03 -13.58 5.80
N PRO A 14 12.21 -14.19 5.97
CA PRO A 14 13.49 -13.54 5.72
C PRO A 14 13.57 -12.90 4.33
N GLU A 15 12.96 -13.53 3.33
CA GLU A 15 12.95 -13.07 1.94
C GLU A 15 12.10 -11.80 1.72
N ASN A 16 11.21 -11.47 2.66
CA ASN A 16 10.38 -10.26 2.64
C ASN A 16 10.95 -9.12 3.48
N ALA A 17 11.97 -9.40 4.31
CA ALA A 17 12.59 -8.41 5.18
C ALA A 17 13.19 -7.28 4.33
N GLY A 18 12.71 -6.05 4.54
CA GLY A 18 13.22 -4.85 3.86
C GLY A 18 12.73 -4.65 2.42
N LYS A 19 12.19 -5.68 1.75
CA LYS A 19 11.76 -5.60 0.33
C LYS A 19 10.67 -4.55 0.10
N VAL A 20 9.63 -4.55 0.95
CA VAL A 20 8.54 -3.55 0.90
C VAL A 20 9.07 -2.15 1.22
N GLY A 21 10.03 -2.04 2.14
CA GLY A 21 10.68 -0.77 2.49
C GLY A 21 11.50 -0.19 1.33
N GLU A 22 12.27 -1.02 0.63
CA GLU A 22 13.08 -0.61 -0.51
C GLU A 22 12.23 -0.21 -1.72
N GLN A 23 11.17 -0.97 -2.02
CA GLN A 23 10.18 -0.61 -3.04
C GLN A 23 9.51 0.73 -2.74
N ASN A 24 9.09 0.94 -1.49
CA ASN A 24 8.48 2.20 -1.07
C ASN A 24 9.49 3.37 -1.10
N LYS A 25 10.78 3.13 -0.81
CA LYS A 25 11.83 4.15 -0.92
C LYS A 25 11.96 4.66 -2.36
N GLN A 26 11.99 3.77 -3.35
CA GLN A 26 12.06 4.16 -4.77
C GLN A 26 10.83 4.94 -5.23
N LEU A 27 9.65 4.61 -4.69
CA LEU A 27 8.42 5.35 -4.95
C LEU A 27 8.44 6.73 -4.27
N ASN A 28 8.95 6.82 -3.04
CA ASN A 28 9.05 8.08 -2.28
C ASN A 28 10.12 9.03 -2.84
N GLU A 29 11.18 8.52 -3.48
CA GLU A 29 12.17 9.34 -4.19
C GLU A 29 11.55 10.13 -5.36
N LYS A 30 10.46 9.64 -5.94
CA LYS A 30 9.72 10.34 -7.00
C LYS A 30 8.76 11.42 -6.47
N GLY A 31 8.74 11.62 -5.15
CA GLY A 31 7.84 12.54 -4.46
C GLY A 31 6.46 11.94 -4.18
N GLU A 32 5.67 12.60 -3.34
CA GLU A 32 4.32 12.15 -3.02
C GLU A 32 3.40 12.26 -4.25
N HIS A 33 2.74 11.16 -4.60
CA HIS A 33 1.65 11.21 -5.57
C HIS A 33 0.48 12.04 -5.01
N LYS A 34 -0.14 12.86 -5.86
CA LYS A 34 -1.39 13.56 -5.50
C LYS A 34 -2.40 12.53 -5.04
N ARG A 35 -2.90 12.69 -3.80
CA ARG A 35 -3.96 11.84 -3.27
C ARG A 35 -5.19 11.97 -4.17
N ALA A 36 -5.85 10.85 -4.45
CA ALA A 36 -7.14 10.88 -5.10
C ALA A 36 -8.10 11.76 -4.28
N PRO A 37 -8.99 12.54 -4.94
CA PRO A 37 -10.00 13.28 -4.21
C PRO A 37 -10.79 12.32 -3.33
N ALA A 38 -11.02 12.72 -2.08
CA ALA A 38 -11.89 11.95 -1.20
C ALA A 38 -13.29 11.87 -1.83
N ASN A 39 -13.91 10.70 -1.79
CA ASN A 39 -15.33 10.61 -2.09
C ASN A 39 -16.10 11.51 -1.11
N PRO A 40 -17.16 12.20 -1.57
CA PRO A 40 -17.97 13.04 -0.70
C PRO A 40 -18.48 12.21 0.48
N ASP A 41 -18.30 12.73 1.70
CA ASP A 41 -18.76 12.05 2.91
C ASP A 41 -20.30 12.07 2.92
N PRO A 42 -20.97 10.91 2.94
CA PRO A 42 -22.44 10.84 2.96
C PRO A 42 -23.06 11.47 4.21
N ARG A 43 -22.26 11.82 5.23
CA ARG A 43 -22.70 12.48 6.48
C ARG A 43 -22.65 14.01 6.40
N GLN A 44 -22.26 14.58 5.26
CA GLN A 44 -22.24 16.04 5.04
C GLN A 44 -23.48 16.55 4.28
N SER A 45 -24.55 15.74 4.19
CA SER A 45 -25.87 16.12 3.65
C SER A 45 -26.82 16.65 4.74
#